data_AF-A0A496VNP3-F1
#
_entry.id   AF-A0A496VNP3-F1
#
_cell.length_a   1.000
_cell.length_b   1.000
_cell.length_c   1.000
_cell.angle_alpha   90.00
_cell.angle_beta   90.00
_cell.angle_gamma   90.00
#
_symmetry.space_group_name_H-M   'P 1'
#
loop_
_entity.id
_entity.type
_entity.pdbx_description
1 polymer ?
#
loop_
_entity_poly.entity_id
_entity_poly.type
_entity_poly.pdbx_seq_one_letter_code
_entity_poly.pdbx_strand_id
1 'polypeptide(L)'
;MTKIGFILVCFLMTDTILLAANETVKIGSKTHTESVILGEFVTHLVTHLGGKTIHLRELGGTQVLWKALLRGDIDIYSEYTGTMTRELFAGSGLETIEDIRKRLLQDNILMTKPLGFNNTYAISMKKTVAAKYSIRKISDLRHYPFLKFGFGESFMARNDGWQSLRQTYQLPQTNVRGLNHALAYQGLEKGAIDVTDAYSTDGEIAYYDLQVLEDDLQHFPKYYPLFIYRADLIERMPQLIKALQQLEGNISEAEMTKMNARAKLDKVPGRQVAADFLAEKFNIQIDIPEETLFSRLYQLTIEHLILVSISLFAAIIVSIPLGILAFKSSRLGQLILGIVGMIQTIPSLAILVFMIPLLGIGNLPAIAALFLYSLLPIVRNTYVGLHEISPQLRESAQALGLPSMARLRLIELPLAYRSILAGIKTSAIINIGTATLGALIGAGGYGQPILTGIRLDDMSLILQGAIPAAVLALLVQGLFELAERGIVPKGLQVKSR
;
A
#
# COMPACT_ATOMS: atom_id res chain seq x y z
N MET A 1 56.67 -17.37 -0.99
CA MET A 1 56.55 -16.14 -0.17
C MET A 1 55.82 -15.12 -1.04
N THR A 2 54.61 -14.63 -0.82
CA THR A 2 53.70 -14.65 0.34
C THR A 2 52.35 -14.14 -0.20
N LYS A 3 51.25 -14.86 0.10
CA LYS A 3 49.86 -14.38 0.22
C LYS A 3 49.21 -13.59 -0.94
N ILE A 4 48.60 -14.30 -1.89
CA ILE A 4 47.32 -13.93 -2.52
C ILE A 4 46.54 -15.24 -2.72
N GLY A 5 45.50 -15.48 -1.91
CA GLY A 5 44.81 -16.76 -1.84
C GLY A 5 43.75 -16.78 -0.76
N PHE A 6 42.82 -15.83 -0.83
CA PHE A 6 41.55 -15.84 -0.12
C PHE A 6 40.57 -15.10 -1.04
N ILE A 7 39.35 -15.60 -1.19
CA ILE A 7 38.36 -15.25 -2.23
C ILE A 7 38.51 -16.12 -3.51
N LEU A 8 38.27 -17.44 -3.41
CA LEU A 8 37.56 -18.23 -4.43
C LEU A 8 37.31 -19.70 -4.01
N VAL A 9 36.87 -20.00 -2.77
CA VAL A 9 36.55 -21.40 -2.37
C VAL A 9 35.31 -21.49 -1.47
N CYS A 10 34.25 -20.74 -1.78
CA CYS A 10 32.94 -20.97 -1.12
C CYS A 10 31.80 -21.22 -2.11
N PHE A 11 32.09 -21.59 -3.37
CA PHE A 11 31.04 -21.79 -4.38
C PHE A 11 30.79 -23.23 -4.82
N LEU A 12 31.41 -24.23 -4.20
CA LEU A 12 31.23 -25.62 -4.60
C LEU A 12 31.31 -26.56 -3.40
N MET A 13 30.28 -26.57 -2.55
CA MET A 13 29.91 -27.71 -1.69
C MET A 13 28.56 -27.40 -1.01
N THR A 14 27.45 -27.74 -1.67
CA THR A 14 26.20 -28.25 -1.05
C THR A 14 25.21 -28.58 -2.16
N ASP A 15 25.45 -29.67 -2.89
CA ASP A 15 24.41 -30.35 -3.66
C ASP A 15 24.38 -31.80 -3.20
N THR A 16 23.49 -32.07 -2.24
CA THR A 16 22.84 -33.35 -1.87
C THR A 16 22.46 -33.37 -0.38
N ILE A 17 21.53 -32.49 0.00
CA ILE A 17 20.55 -32.80 1.03
C ILE A 17 19.20 -32.33 0.47
N LEU A 18 18.32 -33.29 0.21
CA LEU A 18 16.92 -33.09 -0.14
C LEU A 18 16.20 -32.49 1.09
N LEU A 19 16.37 -31.18 1.30
CA LEU A 19 15.58 -30.38 2.23
C LEU A 19 14.53 -29.68 1.38
N ALA A 20 13.25 -29.97 1.66
CA ALA A 20 12.13 -29.19 1.15
C ALA A 20 12.49 -27.71 1.30
N ALA A 21 12.65 -27.00 0.17
CA ALA A 21 12.76 -25.57 0.20
C ALA A 21 11.49 -25.08 0.91
N ASN A 22 11.63 -24.39 2.03
CA ASN A 22 10.53 -23.67 2.66
C ASN A 22 10.12 -22.55 1.71
N GLU A 23 9.34 -22.91 0.69
CA GLU A 23 8.91 -22.00 -0.35
C GLU A 23 8.05 -20.91 0.28
N THR A 24 8.38 -19.68 -0.09
CA THR A 24 7.71 -18.50 0.44
C THR A 24 6.56 -18.15 -0.49
N VAL A 25 5.33 -18.30 -0.01
CA VAL A 25 4.13 -17.89 -0.75
C VAL A 25 3.90 -16.40 -0.52
N LYS A 26 3.78 -15.64 -1.62
CA LYS A 26 3.48 -14.20 -1.57
C LYS A 26 1.98 -13.99 -1.72
N ILE A 27 1.33 -13.51 -0.68
CA ILE A 27 -0.11 -13.26 -0.64
C ILE A 27 -0.36 -11.76 -0.82
N GLY A 28 -1.29 -11.40 -1.71
CA GLY A 28 -1.77 -10.02 -1.85
C GLY A 28 -3.13 -9.82 -1.20
N SER A 29 -3.40 -8.61 -0.70
CA SER A 29 -4.76 -8.17 -0.36
C SER A 29 -5.03 -6.74 -0.78
N LYS A 30 -6.30 -6.48 -1.12
CA LYS A 30 -6.79 -5.14 -1.45
C LYS A 30 -6.85 -4.28 -0.20
N THR A 31 -7.14 -3.00 -0.38
CA THR A 31 -7.18 -2.05 0.73
C THR A 31 -8.33 -2.28 1.70
N HIS A 32 -9.40 -2.99 1.36
CA HIS A 32 -10.55 -3.18 2.26
C HIS A 32 -10.35 -4.36 3.24
N THR A 33 -10.98 -4.26 4.42
CA THR A 33 -10.83 -5.19 5.55
C THR A 33 -11.06 -6.64 5.18
N GLU A 34 -12.10 -6.93 4.40
CA GLU A 34 -12.43 -8.29 3.97
C GLU A 34 -11.30 -8.95 3.19
N SER A 35 -10.68 -8.25 2.24
CA SER A 35 -9.58 -8.84 1.46
C SER A 35 -8.35 -9.09 2.32
N VAL A 36 -8.09 -8.25 3.33
CA VAL A 36 -7.02 -8.51 4.31
C VAL A 36 -7.31 -9.79 5.10
N ILE A 37 -8.53 -9.97 5.63
CA ILE A 37 -8.92 -11.18 6.38
C ILE A 37 -8.78 -12.44 5.49
N LEU A 38 -9.26 -12.38 4.24
CA LEU A 38 -9.13 -13.49 3.30
C LEU A 38 -7.65 -13.79 2.96
N GLY A 39 -6.79 -12.77 2.87
CA GLY A 39 -5.34 -12.96 2.73
C GLY A 39 -4.69 -13.57 3.98
N GLU A 40 -5.19 -13.25 5.17
CA GLU A 40 -4.75 -13.89 6.42
C GLU A 40 -5.17 -15.37 6.48
N PHE A 41 -6.32 -15.77 5.91
CA PHE A 41 -6.63 -17.20 5.77
C PHE A 41 -5.55 -17.94 5.00
N VAL A 42 -5.13 -17.40 3.84
CA VAL A 42 -4.08 -18.03 3.04
C VAL A 42 -2.75 -18.06 3.82
N THR A 43 -2.41 -16.96 4.50
CA THR A 43 -1.19 -16.84 5.32
C THR A 43 -1.13 -17.93 6.39
N HIS A 44 -2.25 -18.14 7.07
CA HIS A 44 -2.42 -19.14 8.11
C HIS A 44 -2.39 -20.56 7.59
N LEU A 45 -3.08 -20.83 6.48
CA LEU A 45 -3.05 -22.15 5.84
C LEU A 45 -1.64 -22.52 5.38
N VAL A 46 -0.89 -21.59 4.79
CA VAL A 46 0.50 -21.84 4.40
C VAL A 46 1.37 -22.15 5.62
N THR A 47 1.22 -21.36 6.68
CA THR A 47 2.00 -21.51 7.93
C THR A 47 1.69 -22.84 8.62
N HIS A 48 0.41 -23.22 8.70
CA HIS A 48 -0.04 -24.50 9.24
C HIS A 48 0.53 -25.70 8.46
N LEU A 49 0.71 -25.53 7.15
CA LEU A 49 1.33 -26.53 6.28
C LEU A 49 2.88 -26.49 6.30
N GLY A 50 3.49 -25.69 7.17
CA GLY A 50 4.95 -25.58 7.33
C GLY A 50 5.65 -24.67 6.32
N GLY A 51 4.90 -23.94 5.49
CA GLY A 51 5.45 -23.00 4.51
C GLY A 51 5.80 -21.64 5.11
N LYS A 52 6.49 -20.80 4.32
CA LYS A 52 6.75 -19.40 4.66
C LYS A 52 5.81 -18.48 3.89
N THR A 53 5.52 -17.32 4.44
CA THR A 53 4.58 -16.37 3.82
C THR A 53 5.12 -14.95 3.85
N ILE A 54 4.81 -14.20 2.79
CA ILE A 54 4.86 -12.74 2.79
C ILE A 54 3.48 -12.24 2.43
N HIS A 55 2.77 -11.66 3.39
CA HIS A 55 1.48 -11.02 3.12
C HIS A 55 1.71 -9.54 2.80
N LEU A 56 1.67 -9.22 1.51
CA LEU A 56 1.64 -7.87 0.99
C LEU A 56 0.22 -7.30 1.17
N ARG A 57 0.00 -6.74 2.35
CA ARG A 57 -1.28 -6.16 2.74
C ARG A 57 -1.52 -4.84 2.02
N GLU A 58 -2.78 -4.58 1.70
CA GLU A 58 -3.23 -3.24 1.29
C GLU A 58 -2.54 -2.70 0.03
N LEU A 59 -2.18 -3.58 -0.90
CA LEU A 59 -1.39 -3.20 -2.10
C LEU A 59 -2.09 -2.19 -3.02
N GLY A 60 -3.42 -2.07 -2.92
CA GLY A 60 -4.20 -1.15 -3.72
C GLY A 60 -5.53 -1.74 -4.18
N GLY A 61 -6.02 -1.24 -5.31
CA GLY A 61 -7.23 -1.73 -5.96
C GLY A 61 -6.99 -2.93 -6.88
N THR A 62 -8.08 -3.43 -7.46
CA THR A 62 -8.16 -4.57 -8.39
C THR A 62 -7.02 -4.61 -9.42
N GLN A 63 -6.81 -3.53 -10.18
CA GLN A 63 -5.81 -3.48 -11.26
C GLN A 63 -4.36 -3.64 -10.77
N VAL A 64 -4.06 -3.19 -9.55
CA VAL A 64 -2.71 -3.30 -8.97
C VAL A 64 -2.41 -4.76 -8.66
N LEU A 65 -3.32 -5.44 -7.95
CA LEU A 65 -3.15 -6.86 -7.60
C LEU A 65 -3.16 -7.77 -8.82
N TRP A 66 -4.02 -7.49 -9.81
CA TRP A 66 -4.04 -8.26 -11.05
C TRP A 66 -2.69 -8.22 -11.78
N LYS A 67 -2.11 -7.03 -11.97
CA LYS A 67 -0.78 -6.89 -12.59
C LYS A 67 0.31 -7.53 -11.74
N ALA A 68 0.21 -7.44 -10.41
CA ALA A 68 1.14 -8.08 -9.49
C ALA A 68 1.14 -9.60 -9.63
N LEU A 69 -0.06 -10.20 -9.76
CA LEU A 69 -0.22 -11.64 -9.97
C LEU A 69 0.39 -12.08 -11.30
N LEU A 70 0.10 -11.37 -12.39
CA LEU A 70 0.65 -11.68 -13.72
C LEU A 70 2.19 -11.56 -13.78
N ARG A 71 2.76 -10.61 -13.03
CA ARG A 71 4.22 -10.41 -12.94
C ARG A 71 4.92 -11.39 -12.00
N GLY A 72 4.17 -12.10 -11.15
CA GLY A 72 4.74 -12.93 -10.08
C GLY A 72 5.24 -12.16 -8.86
N ASP A 73 4.81 -10.91 -8.69
CA ASP A 73 5.04 -10.13 -7.48
C ASP A 73 4.22 -10.69 -6.31
N ILE A 74 3.05 -11.28 -6.61
CA ILE A 74 2.25 -12.12 -5.69
C ILE A 74 1.90 -13.45 -6.36
N ASP A 75 1.62 -14.47 -5.54
CA ASP A 75 1.24 -15.81 -5.98
C ASP A 75 -0.27 -16.04 -5.95
N ILE A 76 -0.97 -15.36 -5.04
CA ILE A 76 -2.39 -15.58 -4.74
C ILE A 76 -3.01 -14.34 -4.10
N TYR A 77 -4.27 -14.07 -4.42
CA TYR A 77 -5.12 -13.12 -3.70
C TYR A 77 -6.62 -13.42 -3.89
N SER A 78 -7.47 -12.80 -3.07
CA SER A 78 -8.92 -12.89 -3.19
C SER A 78 -9.49 -11.90 -4.23
N GLU A 79 -10.28 -12.38 -5.17
CA GLU A 79 -11.00 -11.56 -6.16
C GLU A 79 -12.48 -11.94 -6.23
N TYR A 80 -13.32 -11.07 -6.79
CA TYR A 80 -14.76 -11.20 -6.86
C TYR A 80 -15.23 -11.42 -8.30
N THR A 81 -16.21 -12.31 -8.46
CA THR A 81 -16.82 -12.62 -9.77
C THR A 81 -17.28 -11.38 -10.54
N GLY A 82 -18.03 -10.49 -9.89
CA GLY A 82 -18.51 -9.26 -10.52
C GLY A 82 -17.41 -8.27 -10.87
N THR A 83 -16.33 -8.22 -10.09
CA THR A 83 -15.16 -7.38 -10.38
C THR A 83 -14.40 -7.89 -11.60
N MET A 84 -14.24 -9.21 -11.72
CA MET A 84 -13.60 -9.80 -12.89
C MET A 84 -14.34 -9.49 -14.19
N THR A 85 -15.67 -9.63 -14.21
CA THR A 85 -16.46 -9.42 -15.43
C THR A 85 -16.67 -7.93 -15.75
N ARG A 86 -16.77 -7.06 -14.74
CA ARG A 86 -17.10 -5.64 -14.94
C ARG A 86 -15.89 -4.71 -14.99
N GLU A 87 -14.77 -5.07 -14.35
CA GLU A 87 -13.57 -4.22 -14.28
C GLU A 87 -12.38 -4.86 -15.02
N LEU A 88 -11.96 -6.07 -14.64
CA LEU A 88 -10.75 -6.69 -15.20
C LEU A 88 -10.92 -7.06 -16.67
N PHE A 89 -12.09 -7.61 -17.02
CA PHE A 89 -12.42 -8.07 -18.36
C PHE A 89 -13.64 -7.32 -18.90
N ALA A 90 -13.76 -6.03 -18.59
CA ALA A 90 -14.86 -5.21 -19.08
C ALA A 90 -14.99 -5.30 -20.61
N GLY A 91 -16.21 -5.52 -21.12
CA GLY A 91 -16.49 -5.62 -22.56
C GLY A 91 -16.17 -6.97 -23.21
N SER A 92 -15.70 -7.97 -22.46
CA SER A 92 -15.40 -9.32 -22.98
C SER A 92 -16.60 -10.27 -23.07
N GLY A 93 -17.77 -9.86 -22.56
CA GLY A 93 -18.98 -10.68 -22.57
C GLY A 93 -18.97 -11.87 -21.61
N LEU A 94 -18.06 -11.90 -20.62
CA LEU A 94 -18.01 -12.95 -19.61
C LEU A 94 -19.18 -12.80 -18.62
N GLU A 95 -19.98 -13.85 -18.48
CA GLU A 95 -21.14 -13.85 -17.58
C GLU A 95 -21.07 -14.95 -16.54
N THR A 96 -20.47 -16.10 -16.87
CA THR A 96 -20.44 -17.27 -15.98
C THR A 96 -19.08 -17.50 -15.34
N ILE A 97 -19.06 -18.25 -14.22
CA ILE A 97 -17.83 -18.68 -13.56
C ILE A 97 -16.95 -19.50 -14.51
N GLU A 98 -17.54 -20.27 -15.41
CA GLU A 98 -16.80 -21.09 -16.38
C GLU A 98 -16.12 -20.21 -17.44
N ASP A 99 -16.77 -19.13 -17.86
CA ASP A 99 -16.16 -18.17 -18.79
C ASP A 99 -14.96 -17.48 -18.14
N ILE A 100 -15.11 -17.06 -16.88
CA ILE A 100 -14.01 -16.49 -16.08
C ILE A 100 -12.85 -17.49 -15.96
N ARG A 101 -13.14 -18.76 -15.63
CA ARG A 101 -12.11 -19.81 -15.50
C ARG A 101 -11.32 -19.99 -16.78
N LYS A 102 -11.99 -20.09 -17.93
CA LYS A 102 -11.35 -20.21 -19.24
C LYS A 102 -10.49 -19.00 -19.57
N ARG A 103 -10.97 -17.80 -19.25
CA ARG A 103 -10.24 -16.55 -19.48
C ARG A 103 -9.01 -16.41 -18.58
N LEU A 104 -9.06 -16.86 -17.32
CA LEU A 104 -7.90 -16.85 -16.42
C LEU A 104 -6.82 -17.84 -16.85
N LEU A 105 -7.22 -19.02 -17.35
CA LEU A 105 -6.30 -20.04 -17.84
C LEU A 105 -5.41 -19.53 -18.99
N GLN A 106 -5.91 -18.62 -19.82
CA GLN A 106 -5.12 -17.98 -20.90
C GLN A 106 -3.92 -17.20 -20.36
N ASP A 107 -4.00 -16.71 -19.12
CA ASP A 107 -2.95 -15.95 -18.45
C ASP A 107 -2.14 -16.83 -17.47
N ASN A 108 -2.28 -18.17 -17.53
CA ASN A 108 -1.71 -19.12 -16.56
C ASN A 108 -2.17 -18.85 -15.11
N ILE A 109 -3.38 -18.33 -14.94
CA ILE A 109 -4.01 -18.11 -13.66
C ILE A 109 -5.13 -19.13 -13.44
N LEU A 110 -5.20 -19.65 -12.23
CA LEU A 110 -6.22 -20.58 -11.77
C LEU A 110 -7.08 -19.93 -10.69
N MET A 111 -8.21 -20.55 -10.40
CA MET A 111 -9.18 -20.03 -9.44
C MET A 111 -9.84 -21.14 -8.63
N THR A 112 -10.16 -20.86 -7.37
CA THR A 112 -11.07 -21.69 -6.56
C THR A 112 -12.51 -21.47 -7.01
N LYS A 113 -13.44 -22.27 -6.48
CA LYS A 113 -14.86 -21.91 -6.48
C LYS A 113 -15.12 -20.76 -5.50
N PRO A 114 -16.29 -20.08 -5.60
CA PRO A 114 -16.78 -19.16 -4.60
C PRO A 114 -16.65 -19.66 -3.15
N LEU A 115 -16.25 -18.77 -2.25
CA LEU A 115 -16.06 -19.09 -0.82
C LEU A 115 -17.36 -19.28 -0.04
N GLY A 116 -18.50 -18.80 -0.57
CA GLY A 116 -19.84 -19.12 -0.03
C GLY A 116 -20.72 -17.92 0.30
N PHE A 117 -20.20 -16.69 0.25
CA PHE A 117 -20.96 -15.48 0.53
C PHE A 117 -20.97 -14.51 -0.65
N ASN A 118 -22.03 -13.70 -0.78
CA ASN A 118 -22.11 -12.66 -1.79
C ASN A 118 -21.78 -11.30 -1.16
N ASN A 119 -20.80 -10.58 -1.68
CA ASN A 119 -20.47 -9.22 -1.26
C ASN A 119 -21.02 -8.21 -2.27
N THR A 120 -22.33 -8.23 -2.46
CA THR A 120 -23.01 -7.32 -3.38
C THR A 120 -23.46 -6.03 -2.70
N TYR A 121 -23.75 -5.03 -3.53
CA TYR A 121 -24.44 -3.82 -3.07
C TYR A 121 -25.79 -4.21 -2.46
N ALA A 122 -26.10 -3.56 -1.36
CA ALA A 122 -27.32 -3.71 -0.61
C ALA A 122 -27.92 -2.33 -0.41
N ILE A 123 -29.25 -2.27 -0.30
CA ILE A 123 -29.94 -1.09 0.17
C ILE A 123 -30.30 -1.32 1.63
N SER A 124 -29.95 -0.39 2.50
CA SER A 124 -30.14 -0.54 3.94
C SER A 124 -30.81 0.68 4.55
N MET A 125 -31.53 0.43 5.64
CA MET A 125 -32.20 1.45 6.44
C MET A 125 -32.25 1.02 7.90
N LYS A 126 -32.51 1.94 8.84
CA LYS A 126 -32.66 1.58 10.25
C LYS A 126 -33.80 0.57 10.44
N LYS A 127 -33.57 -0.50 11.23
CA LYS A 127 -34.64 -1.48 11.55
C LYS A 127 -35.88 -0.83 12.14
N THR A 128 -35.71 0.20 12.97
CA THR A 128 -36.84 0.95 13.54
C THR A 128 -37.69 1.66 12.49
N VAL A 129 -37.07 2.20 11.44
CA VAL A 129 -37.77 2.85 10.32
C VAL A 129 -38.38 1.81 9.39
N ALA A 130 -37.67 0.72 9.10
CA ALA A 130 -38.19 -0.40 8.33
C ALA A 130 -39.43 -1.00 8.98
N ALA A 131 -39.40 -1.25 10.29
CA ALA A 131 -40.53 -1.77 11.06
C ALA A 131 -41.70 -0.78 11.08
N LYS A 132 -41.44 0.53 11.24
CA LYS A 132 -42.47 1.57 11.24
C LYS A 132 -43.29 1.59 9.95
N TYR A 133 -42.65 1.35 8.80
CA TYR A 133 -43.28 1.38 7.48
C TYR A 133 -43.45 -0.01 6.86
N SER A 134 -43.22 -1.09 7.63
CA SER A 134 -43.29 -2.47 7.16
C SER A 134 -42.49 -2.75 5.87
N ILE A 135 -41.34 -2.08 5.70
CA ILE A 135 -40.48 -2.21 4.52
C ILE A 135 -39.57 -3.42 4.70
N ARG A 136 -39.55 -4.33 3.72
CA ARG A 136 -38.65 -5.50 3.68
C ARG A 136 -37.88 -5.62 2.38
N LYS A 137 -38.45 -5.14 1.28
CA LYS A 137 -37.92 -5.25 -0.08
C LYS A 137 -37.55 -3.89 -0.64
N ILE A 138 -36.65 -3.86 -1.63
CA ILE A 138 -36.35 -2.62 -2.36
C ILE A 138 -37.61 -2.12 -3.08
N SER A 139 -38.44 -3.02 -3.61
CA SER A 139 -39.70 -2.65 -4.26
C SER A 139 -40.70 -1.95 -3.35
N ASP A 140 -40.68 -2.20 -2.03
CA ASP A 140 -41.58 -1.55 -1.06
C ASP A 140 -41.33 -0.04 -0.99
N LEU A 141 -40.10 0.40 -1.25
CA LEU A 141 -39.70 1.82 -1.23
C LEU A 141 -40.51 2.67 -2.20
N ARG A 142 -41.11 2.07 -3.25
CA ARG A 142 -42.01 2.79 -4.19
C ARG A 142 -43.17 3.51 -3.51
N HIS A 143 -43.64 2.98 -2.39
CA HIS A 143 -44.80 3.54 -1.68
C HIS A 143 -44.45 4.73 -0.78
N TYR A 144 -43.16 5.05 -0.62
CA TYR A 144 -42.68 6.02 0.34
C TYR A 144 -41.81 7.12 -0.30
N PRO A 145 -42.39 8.02 -1.12
CA PRO A 145 -41.67 9.04 -1.86
C PRO A 145 -40.98 10.11 -0.99
N PHE A 146 -41.40 10.23 0.27
CA PHE A 146 -40.88 11.20 1.23
C PHE A 146 -39.59 10.76 1.93
N LEU A 147 -39.18 9.48 1.79
CA LEU A 147 -37.93 8.99 2.38
C LEU A 147 -36.72 9.70 1.75
N LYS A 148 -35.77 10.06 2.60
CA LYS A 148 -34.55 10.78 2.22
C LYS A 148 -33.45 9.77 1.95
N PHE A 149 -32.94 9.74 0.73
CA PHE A 149 -31.89 8.80 0.36
C PHE A 149 -30.53 9.50 0.39
N GLY A 150 -29.54 8.83 0.95
CA GLY A 150 -28.15 9.27 0.88
C GLY A 150 -27.28 8.11 0.46
N PHE A 151 -26.63 8.22 -0.69
CA PHE A 151 -25.82 7.15 -1.25
C PHE A 151 -24.34 7.56 -1.35
N GLY A 152 -23.43 6.60 -1.30
CA GLY A 152 -22.04 6.76 -1.65
C GLY A 152 -21.86 7.45 -3.01
N GLU A 153 -20.92 8.38 -3.13
CA GLU A 153 -20.63 9.04 -4.42
C GLU A 153 -20.28 8.02 -5.52
N SER A 154 -19.59 6.94 -5.17
CA SER A 154 -19.32 5.81 -6.07
C SER A 154 -20.61 5.15 -6.56
N PHE A 155 -21.58 4.90 -5.67
CA PHE A 155 -22.87 4.32 -6.02
C PHE A 155 -23.71 5.25 -6.89
N MET A 156 -23.62 6.57 -6.66
CA MET A 156 -24.28 7.56 -7.51
C MET A 156 -23.72 7.59 -8.94
N ALA A 157 -22.42 7.33 -9.11
CA ALA A 157 -21.72 7.45 -10.39
C ALA A 157 -21.71 6.18 -11.25
N ARG A 158 -22.06 5.02 -10.70
CA ARG A 158 -21.97 3.73 -11.41
C ARG A 158 -23.17 3.42 -12.30
N ASN A 159 -22.93 2.66 -13.37
CA ASN A 159 -23.96 2.19 -14.30
C ASN A 159 -25.00 1.26 -13.67
N ASP A 160 -24.63 0.48 -12.66
CA ASP A 160 -25.51 -0.38 -11.86
C ASP A 160 -25.99 0.29 -10.57
N GLY A 161 -25.65 1.57 -10.37
CA GLY A 161 -25.94 2.35 -9.17
C GLY A 161 -27.32 3.01 -9.16
N TRP A 162 -27.44 4.17 -8.52
CA TRP A 162 -28.73 4.81 -8.22
C TRP A 162 -29.65 4.99 -9.44
N GLN A 163 -29.12 5.47 -10.57
CA GLN A 163 -29.96 5.74 -11.75
C GLN A 163 -30.60 4.46 -12.30
N SER A 164 -29.82 3.38 -12.35
CA SER A 164 -30.27 2.09 -12.83
C SER A 164 -31.24 1.45 -11.84
N LEU A 165 -30.92 1.48 -10.54
CA LEU A 165 -31.79 1.01 -9.47
C LEU A 165 -33.16 1.72 -9.51
N ARG A 166 -33.15 3.06 -9.66
CA ARG A 166 -34.36 3.87 -9.73
C ARG A 166 -35.24 3.47 -10.92
N GLN A 167 -34.64 3.18 -12.07
CA GLN A 167 -35.35 2.74 -13.27
C GLN A 167 -35.94 1.33 -13.08
N THR A 168 -35.13 0.37 -12.65
CA THR A 168 -35.54 -1.03 -12.42
C THR A 168 -36.71 -1.13 -11.43
N TYR A 169 -36.60 -0.41 -10.31
CA TYR A 169 -37.59 -0.43 -9.25
C TYR A 169 -38.67 0.65 -9.35
N GLN A 170 -38.61 1.53 -10.35
CA GLN A 170 -39.56 2.64 -10.54
C GLN A 170 -39.69 3.52 -9.28
N LEU A 171 -38.55 3.85 -8.66
CA LEU A 171 -38.51 4.56 -7.37
C LEU A 171 -38.84 6.06 -7.55
N PRO A 172 -39.86 6.59 -6.83
CA PRO A 172 -40.32 7.97 -7.01
C PRO A 172 -39.49 9.02 -6.26
N GLN A 173 -38.53 8.61 -5.42
CA GLN A 173 -37.79 9.51 -4.54
C GLN A 173 -37.02 10.58 -5.33
N THR A 174 -37.19 11.82 -4.89
CA THR A 174 -36.50 13.01 -5.45
C THR A 174 -35.46 13.57 -4.49
N ASN A 175 -35.59 13.30 -3.18
CA ASN A 175 -34.62 13.72 -2.17
C ASN A 175 -33.50 12.69 -2.03
N VAL A 176 -32.57 12.73 -2.97
CA VAL A 176 -31.43 11.81 -3.07
C VAL A 176 -30.15 12.64 -3.12
N ARG A 177 -29.16 12.31 -2.29
CA ARG A 177 -27.87 13.01 -2.25
C ARG A 177 -26.69 12.05 -2.26
N GLY A 178 -25.61 12.46 -2.91
CA GLY A 178 -24.30 11.82 -2.80
C GLY A 178 -23.65 12.18 -1.47
N LEU A 179 -23.07 11.19 -0.80
CA LEU A 179 -22.37 11.29 0.48
C LEU A 179 -21.10 10.44 0.42
N ASN A 180 -20.16 10.70 1.32
CA ASN A 180 -19.13 9.71 1.63
C ASN A 180 -19.77 8.50 2.33
N HIS A 181 -19.36 7.28 2.02
CA HIS A 181 -19.94 6.02 2.56
C HIS A 181 -20.04 6.02 4.10
N ALA A 182 -18.99 6.46 4.80
CA ALA A 182 -18.99 6.53 6.26
C ALA A 182 -19.96 7.59 6.79
N LEU A 183 -20.09 8.72 6.09
CA LEU A 183 -21.05 9.78 6.46
C LEU A 183 -22.50 9.36 6.19
N ALA A 184 -22.74 8.46 5.24
CA ALA A 184 -24.07 7.94 4.98
C ALA A 184 -24.58 7.11 6.17
N TYR A 185 -23.75 6.23 6.73
CA TYR A 185 -24.08 5.51 7.96
C TYR A 185 -24.34 6.44 9.16
N GLN A 186 -23.51 7.47 9.37
CA GLN A 186 -23.77 8.47 10.41
C GLN A 186 -25.04 9.28 10.14
N GLY A 187 -25.35 9.53 8.87
CA GLY A 187 -26.56 10.20 8.42
C GLY A 187 -27.82 9.40 8.73
N LEU A 188 -27.78 8.07 8.53
CA LEU A 188 -28.82 7.16 9.00
C LEU A 188 -28.97 7.24 10.50
N GLU A 189 -27.85 7.23 11.24
CA GLU A 189 -27.87 7.25 12.70
C GLU A 189 -28.57 8.51 13.23
N LYS A 190 -28.21 9.66 12.68
CA LYS A 190 -28.75 10.97 13.06
C LYS A 190 -30.13 11.29 12.46
N GLY A 191 -30.73 10.37 11.68
CA GLY A 191 -32.01 10.60 11.00
C GLY A 191 -31.96 11.68 9.91
N ALA A 192 -30.76 12.01 9.43
CA ALA A 192 -30.57 12.95 8.33
C ALA A 192 -30.96 12.30 6.99
N ILE A 193 -30.77 10.99 6.85
CA ILE A 193 -31.27 10.16 5.75
C ILE A 193 -32.00 8.94 6.33
N ASP A 194 -32.87 8.34 5.53
CA ASP A 194 -33.65 7.16 5.89
C ASP A 194 -33.13 5.88 5.21
N VAL A 195 -32.45 6.01 4.07
CA VAL A 195 -31.94 4.89 3.25
C VAL A 195 -30.56 5.21 2.70
N THR A 196 -29.66 4.21 2.69
CA THR A 196 -28.32 4.26 2.08
C THR A 196 -28.00 2.98 1.31
N ASP A 197 -26.96 3.03 0.48
CA ASP A 197 -26.28 1.85 -0.04
C ASP A 197 -25.31 1.33 1.02
N ALA A 198 -25.13 0.02 1.03
CA ALA A 198 -24.21 -0.72 1.87
C ALA A 198 -23.57 -1.83 1.04
N TYR A 199 -22.49 -2.42 1.53
CA TYR A 199 -22.12 -3.76 1.10
C TYR A 199 -22.76 -4.77 2.03
N SER A 200 -23.27 -5.87 1.50
CA SER A 200 -23.94 -6.94 2.27
C SER A 200 -23.08 -7.52 3.40
N THR A 201 -21.75 -7.38 3.32
CA THR A 201 -20.80 -7.82 4.34
C THR A 201 -20.25 -6.70 5.22
N ASP A 202 -20.76 -5.46 5.10
CA ASP A 202 -20.34 -4.33 5.94
C ASP A 202 -20.69 -4.58 7.42
N GLY A 203 -19.69 -4.51 8.30
CA GLY A 203 -19.89 -4.66 9.75
C GLY A 203 -20.74 -3.54 10.35
N GLU A 204 -20.80 -2.40 9.67
CA GLU A 204 -21.63 -1.23 9.98
C GLU A 204 -23.13 -1.57 9.99
N ILE A 205 -23.58 -2.57 9.22
CA ILE A 205 -24.97 -3.05 9.22
C ILE A 205 -25.37 -3.54 10.62
N ALA A 206 -24.51 -4.34 11.25
CA ALA A 206 -24.76 -4.84 12.60
C ALA A 206 -24.63 -3.73 13.65
N TYR A 207 -23.62 -2.86 13.52
CA TYR A 207 -23.34 -1.79 14.47
C TYR A 207 -24.48 -0.76 14.58
N TYR A 208 -25.01 -0.30 13.45
CA TYR A 208 -26.10 0.68 13.41
C TYR A 208 -27.50 0.05 13.43
N ASP A 209 -27.58 -1.26 13.71
CA ASP A 209 -28.82 -2.05 13.73
C ASP A 209 -29.69 -1.83 12.46
N LEU A 210 -29.04 -1.99 11.30
CA LEU A 210 -29.66 -1.76 10.00
C LEU A 210 -30.36 -3.02 9.50
N GLN A 211 -31.41 -2.80 8.73
CA GLN A 211 -32.06 -3.80 7.92
C GLN A 211 -31.58 -3.66 6.47
N VAL A 212 -30.96 -4.73 5.96
CA VAL A 212 -30.73 -4.89 4.52
C VAL A 212 -32.05 -5.27 3.87
N LEU A 213 -32.43 -4.53 2.82
CA LEU A 213 -33.64 -4.78 2.05
C LEU A 213 -33.38 -5.86 1.00
N GLU A 214 -34.35 -6.76 0.82
CA GLU A 214 -34.31 -7.81 -0.20
C GLU A 214 -34.35 -7.18 -1.60
N ASP A 215 -33.34 -7.49 -2.43
CA ASP A 215 -33.26 -7.15 -3.86
C ASP A 215 -34.16 -8.09 -4.68
N ASP A 216 -35.47 -7.88 -4.58
CA ASP A 216 -36.50 -8.80 -5.08
C ASP A 216 -36.59 -8.87 -6.62
N LEU A 217 -36.01 -7.89 -7.33
CA LEU A 217 -35.85 -7.92 -8.79
C LEU A 217 -34.43 -8.31 -9.25
N GLN A 218 -33.54 -8.70 -8.32
CA GLN A 218 -32.17 -9.12 -8.60
C GLN A 218 -31.39 -8.11 -9.45
N HIS A 219 -31.52 -6.83 -9.11
CA HIS A 219 -30.87 -5.74 -9.83
C HIS A 219 -29.34 -5.79 -9.69
N PHE A 220 -28.84 -6.14 -8.51
CA PHE A 220 -27.41 -6.10 -8.26
C PHE A 220 -26.71 -7.37 -8.75
N PRO A 221 -25.56 -7.23 -9.45
CA PRO A 221 -24.77 -8.38 -9.84
C PRO A 221 -24.20 -9.09 -8.60
N LYS A 222 -23.92 -10.38 -8.74
CA LYS A 222 -23.37 -11.18 -7.65
C LYS A 222 -21.84 -11.06 -7.62
N TYR A 223 -21.32 -10.75 -6.44
CA TYR A 223 -19.90 -10.57 -6.15
C TYR A 223 -19.48 -11.67 -5.17
N TYR A 224 -19.28 -12.86 -5.72
CA TYR A 224 -18.77 -13.97 -4.93
C TYR A 224 -17.24 -13.89 -4.87
N PRO A 225 -16.64 -13.84 -3.66
CA PRO A 225 -15.20 -13.89 -3.53
C PRO A 225 -14.71 -15.31 -3.78
N LEU A 226 -13.52 -15.39 -4.33
CA LEU A 226 -12.76 -16.60 -4.60
C LEU A 226 -11.28 -16.26 -4.60
N PHE A 227 -10.42 -17.27 -4.49
CA PHE A 227 -8.99 -17.05 -4.66
C PHE A 227 -8.62 -17.26 -6.12
N ILE A 228 -7.84 -16.33 -6.66
CA ILE A 228 -7.11 -16.53 -7.91
C ILE A 228 -5.62 -16.64 -7.61
N TYR A 229 -4.93 -17.54 -8.29
CA TYR A 229 -3.54 -17.87 -8.02
C TYR A 229 -2.82 -18.33 -9.28
N ARG A 230 -1.50 -18.16 -9.30
CA ARG A 230 -0.68 -18.59 -10.43
C ARG A 230 -0.66 -20.12 -10.56
N ALA A 231 -0.70 -20.64 -11.79
CA ALA A 231 -0.80 -22.07 -12.03
C ALA A 231 0.36 -22.88 -11.42
N ASP A 232 1.57 -22.32 -11.39
CA ASP A 232 2.76 -22.94 -10.79
C ASP A 232 2.64 -23.18 -9.28
N LEU A 233 1.71 -22.50 -8.60
CA LEU A 233 1.45 -22.72 -7.16
C LEU A 233 0.94 -24.14 -6.87
N ILE A 234 0.32 -24.81 -7.85
CA ILE A 234 -0.09 -26.22 -7.71
C ILE A 234 1.13 -27.13 -7.54
N GLU A 235 2.19 -26.89 -8.29
CA GLU A 235 3.40 -27.72 -8.25
C GLU A 235 4.22 -27.40 -6.99
N ARG A 236 4.30 -26.12 -6.66
CA ARG A 236 5.00 -25.57 -5.51
C ARG A 236 4.42 -25.97 -4.16
N MET A 237 3.09 -25.85 -4.00
CA MET A 237 2.42 -26.13 -2.74
C MET A 237 1.03 -26.78 -2.94
N PRO A 238 0.97 -28.03 -3.44
CA PRO A 238 -0.31 -28.69 -3.75
C PRO A 238 -1.22 -28.87 -2.53
N GLN A 239 -0.65 -28.97 -1.32
CA GLN A 239 -1.42 -29.05 -0.08
C GLN A 239 -2.19 -27.77 0.23
N LEU A 240 -1.65 -26.60 -0.15
CA LEU A 240 -2.35 -25.32 0.00
C LEU A 240 -3.62 -25.31 -0.84
N ILE A 241 -3.55 -25.80 -2.08
CA ILE A 241 -4.71 -25.82 -2.99
C ILE A 241 -5.83 -26.71 -2.43
N LYS A 242 -5.48 -27.87 -1.84
CA LYS A 242 -6.45 -28.72 -1.14
C LYS A 242 -7.08 -28.01 0.06
N ALA A 243 -6.30 -27.26 0.83
CA ALA A 243 -6.81 -26.49 1.96
C ALA A 243 -7.75 -25.35 1.51
N LEU A 244 -7.39 -24.64 0.43
CA LEU A 244 -8.26 -23.59 -0.15
C LEU A 244 -9.59 -24.17 -0.65
N GLN A 245 -9.57 -25.38 -1.22
CA GLN A 245 -10.79 -26.07 -1.64
C GLN A 245 -11.75 -26.38 -0.48
N GLN A 246 -11.23 -26.57 0.75
CA GLN A 246 -12.09 -26.75 1.93
C GLN A 246 -12.86 -25.48 2.29
N LEU A 247 -12.36 -24.30 1.91
CA LEU A 247 -13.06 -23.03 2.14
C LEU A 247 -14.21 -22.80 1.16
N GLU A 248 -14.25 -23.52 0.03
CA GLU A 248 -15.27 -23.35 -1.02
C GLU A 248 -16.68 -23.61 -0.47
N GLY A 249 -17.56 -22.61 -0.59
CA GLY A 249 -18.95 -22.68 -0.12
C GLY A 249 -19.14 -22.70 1.41
N ASN A 250 -18.07 -22.59 2.20
CA ASN A 250 -18.11 -22.78 3.65
C ASN A 250 -18.02 -21.48 4.46
N ILE A 251 -18.07 -20.31 3.83
CA ILE A 251 -18.10 -19.00 4.51
C ILE A 251 -19.43 -18.33 4.19
N SER A 252 -20.28 -18.14 5.20
CA SER A 252 -21.56 -17.45 5.05
C SER A 252 -21.42 -15.93 5.16
N GLU A 253 -22.41 -15.19 4.65
CA GLU A 253 -22.47 -13.72 4.74
C GLU A 253 -22.46 -13.24 6.19
N ALA A 254 -23.16 -13.94 7.08
CA ALA A 254 -23.21 -13.60 8.51
C ALA A 254 -21.84 -13.77 9.19
N GLU A 255 -21.10 -14.84 8.85
CA GLU A 255 -19.75 -15.07 9.36
C GLU A 255 -18.78 -14.02 8.85
N MET A 256 -18.83 -13.68 7.56
CA MET A 256 -17.99 -12.61 7.00
C MET A 256 -18.31 -11.26 7.63
N THR A 257 -19.59 -10.93 7.81
CA THR A 257 -20.02 -9.70 8.48
C THR A 257 -19.49 -9.63 9.92
N LYS A 258 -19.58 -10.73 10.68
CA LYS A 258 -19.02 -10.84 12.03
C LYS A 258 -17.50 -10.61 12.02
N MET A 259 -16.77 -11.22 11.08
CA MET A 259 -15.33 -11.02 10.95
C MET A 259 -14.95 -9.58 10.59
N ASN A 260 -15.66 -8.96 9.63
CA ASN A 260 -15.46 -7.56 9.27
C ASN A 260 -15.75 -6.62 10.44
N ALA A 261 -16.81 -6.87 11.20
CA ALA A 261 -17.16 -6.13 12.42
C ALA A 261 -16.05 -6.24 13.48
N ARG A 262 -15.55 -7.45 13.78
CA ARG A 262 -14.45 -7.64 14.74
C ARG A 262 -13.19 -6.87 14.35
N ALA A 263 -12.86 -6.84 13.06
CA ALA A 263 -11.68 -6.14 12.60
C ALA A 263 -11.84 -4.60 12.60
N LYS A 264 -12.99 -4.08 12.17
CA LYS A 264 -13.23 -2.64 12.07
C LYS A 264 -13.67 -1.98 13.38
N LEU A 265 -14.57 -2.63 14.12
CA LEU A 265 -15.25 -2.05 15.29
C LEU A 265 -14.50 -2.43 16.57
N ASP A 266 -14.24 -3.72 16.75
CA ASP A 266 -13.56 -4.23 17.95
C ASP A 266 -12.03 -4.06 17.87
N LYS A 267 -11.52 -3.54 16.74
CA LYS A 267 -10.10 -3.31 16.43
C LYS A 267 -9.23 -4.57 16.59
N VAL A 268 -9.82 -5.75 16.44
CA VAL A 268 -9.09 -7.02 16.50
C VAL A 268 -8.25 -7.15 15.22
N PRO A 269 -6.93 -7.44 15.32
CA PRO A 269 -6.10 -7.62 14.12
C PRO A 269 -6.65 -8.68 13.18
N GLY A 270 -6.65 -8.42 11.87
CA GLY A 270 -7.19 -9.34 10.87
C GLY A 270 -6.59 -10.75 10.95
N ARG A 271 -5.30 -10.85 11.31
CA ARG A 271 -4.63 -12.14 11.59
C ARG A 271 -5.35 -12.95 12.68
N GLN A 272 -5.77 -12.30 13.77
CA GLN A 272 -6.44 -12.97 14.88
C GLN A 272 -7.86 -13.35 14.48
N VAL A 273 -8.58 -12.43 13.82
CA VAL A 273 -9.93 -12.71 13.30
C VAL A 273 -9.93 -13.92 12.38
N ALA A 274 -8.95 -14.00 11.47
CA ALA A 274 -8.80 -15.11 10.54
C ALA A 274 -8.47 -16.43 11.25
N ALA A 275 -7.57 -16.40 12.24
CA ALA A 275 -7.21 -17.60 12.97
C ALA A 275 -8.35 -18.14 13.83
N ASP A 276 -9.07 -17.27 14.53
CA ASP A 276 -10.21 -17.67 15.34
C ASP A 276 -11.26 -18.40 14.50
N PHE A 277 -11.55 -17.88 13.29
CA PHE A 277 -12.50 -18.50 12.37
C PHE A 277 -12.00 -19.87 11.86
N LEU A 278 -10.73 -19.98 11.48
CA LEU A 278 -10.15 -21.25 11.04
C LEU A 278 -10.12 -22.30 12.16
N ALA A 279 -9.87 -21.87 13.40
CA ALA A 279 -9.93 -22.74 14.57
C ALA A 279 -11.37 -23.19 14.87
N GLU A 280 -12.33 -22.25 14.88
CA GLU A 280 -13.75 -22.52 15.20
C GLU A 280 -14.40 -23.42 14.15
N LYS A 281 -14.20 -23.12 12.86
CA LYS A 281 -14.93 -23.78 11.77
C LYS A 281 -14.23 -24.97 11.14
N PHE A 282 -12.90 -24.94 11.08
CA PHE A 282 -12.10 -25.97 10.40
C PHE A 282 -11.20 -26.76 11.36
N ASN A 283 -11.23 -26.46 12.66
CA ASN A 283 -10.36 -27.07 13.67
C ASN A 283 -8.86 -26.94 13.33
N ILE A 284 -8.49 -25.86 12.63
CA ILE A 284 -7.10 -25.54 12.29
C ILE A 284 -6.58 -24.64 13.41
N GLN A 285 -5.84 -25.24 14.34
CA GLN A 285 -5.18 -24.50 15.42
C GLN A 285 -3.96 -23.77 14.86
N ILE A 286 -3.86 -22.50 15.22
CA ILE A 286 -2.83 -21.60 14.71
C ILE A 286 -2.20 -20.90 15.89
N ASP A 287 -0.94 -21.22 16.13
CA ASP A 287 -0.12 -20.48 17.08
C ASP A 287 0.20 -19.13 16.46
N ILE A 288 -0.54 -18.11 16.89
CA ILE A 288 -0.23 -16.72 16.58
C ILE A 288 0.82 -16.28 17.59
N PRO A 289 2.07 -15.99 17.16
CA PRO A 289 3.04 -15.41 18.07
C PRO A 289 2.50 -14.06 18.56
N GLU A 290 2.47 -13.84 19.88
CA GLU A 290 2.13 -12.53 20.42
C GLU A 290 3.15 -11.51 19.91
N GLU A 291 2.71 -10.64 19.01
CA GLU A 291 3.50 -9.48 18.60
C GLU A 291 3.38 -8.41 19.67
N THR A 292 4.43 -8.27 20.46
CA THR A 292 4.57 -7.13 21.35
C THR A 292 4.64 -5.84 20.53
N LEU A 293 4.16 -4.73 21.11
CA LEU A 293 4.31 -3.40 20.50
C LEU A 293 5.78 -3.08 20.17
N PHE A 294 6.71 -3.53 21.01
CA PHE A 294 8.14 -3.35 20.79
C PHE A 294 8.65 -4.11 19.56
N SER A 295 8.33 -5.41 19.42
CA SER A 295 8.76 -6.20 18.27
C SER A 295 8.20 -5.64 16.96
N ARG A 296 6.94 -5.20 16.98
CA ARG A 296 6.30 -4.55 15.82
C ARG A 296 7.00 -3.24 15.46
N LEU A 297 7.20 -2.34 16.42
CA LEU A 297 7.90 -1.07 16.17
C LEU A 297 9.33 -1.29 15.70
N TYR A 298 10.05 -2.26 16.26
CA TYR A 298 11.41 -2.61 15.85
C TYR A 298 11.47 -3.04 14.38
N GLN A 299 10.57 -3.93 13.96
CA GLN A 299 10.50 -4.38 12.56
C GLN A 299 10.15 -3.22 11.62
N LEU A 300 9.13 -2.42 11.95
CA LEU A 300 8.74 -1.25 11.15
C LEU A 300 9.88 -0.23 11.05
N THR A 301 10.65 -0.03 12.12
CA THR A 301 11.83 0.84 12.15
C THR A 301 12.89 0.35 11.16
N ILE A 302 13.18 -0.95 11.16
CA ILE A 302 14.17 -1.54 10.25
C ILE A 302 13.73 -1.39 8.80
N GLU A 303 12.49 -1.75 8.48
CA GLU A 303 11.95 -1.60 7.13
C GLU A 303 12.05 -0.15 6.65
N HIS A 304 11.64 0.81 7.50
CA HIS A 304 11.69 2.23 7.18
C HIS A 304 13.14 2.72 6.98
N LEU A 305 14.07 2.30 7.84
CA LEU A 305 15.49 2.66 7.74
C LEU A 305 16.13 2.08 6.48
N ILE A 306 15.79 0.86 6.08
CA ILE A 306 16.30 0.23 4.85
C ILE A 306 15.88 1.07 3.63
N LEU A 307 14.59 1.42 3.53
CA LEU A 307 14.07 2.23 2.41
C LEU A 307 14.78 3.59 2.32
N VAL A 308 14.87 4.30 3.45
CA VAL A 308 15.46 5.64 3.51
C VAL A 308 16.97 5.58 3.24
N SER A 309 17.69 4.65 3.86
CA SER A 309 19.15 4.60 3.77
C SER A 309 19.62 4.24 2.37
N ILE A 310 19.00 3.23 1.73
CA ILE A 310 19.38 2.81 0.38
C ILE A 310 19.08 3.93 -0.63
N SER A 311 17.88 4.52 -0.57
CA SER A 311 17.48 5.58 -1.50
C SER A 311 18.32 6.85 -1.32
N LEU A 312 18.60 7.26 -0.09
CA LEU A 312 19.44 8.42 0.20
C LEU A 312 20.89 8.18 -0.24
N PHE A 313 21.45 7.00 0.05
CA PHE A 313 22.82 6.67 -0.36
C PHE A 313 22.98 6.71 -1.88
N ALA A 314 22.04 6.10 -2.61
CA ALA A 314 22.01 6.19 -4.07
C ALA A 314 21.90 7.65 -4.55
N ALA A 315 21.06 8.46 -3.88
CA ALA A 315 20.87 9.86 -4.23
C ALA A 315 22.15 10.68 -4.00
N ILE A 316 22.90 10.44 -2.92
CA ILE A 316 24.18 11.10 -2.65
C ILE A 316 25.20 10.80 -3.75
N ILE A 317 25.35 9.51 -4.11
CA ILE A 317 26.30 9.05 -5.14
C ILE A 317 26.03 9.73 -6.49
N VAL A 318 24.77 9.93 -6.85
CA VAL A 318 24.40 10.53 -8.14
C VAL A 318 24.37 12.06 -8.07
N SER A 319 23.83 12.63 -7.01
CA SER A 319 23.53 14.06 -6.91
C SER A 319 24.77 14.93 -6.72
N ILE A 320 25.78 14.46 -5.98
CA ILE A 320 27.02 15.23 -5.80
C ILE A 320 27.75 15.40 -7.15
N PRO A 321 28.01 14.34 -7.95
CA PRO A 321 28.55 14.50 -9.29
C PRO A 321 27.70 15.39 -10.19
N LEU A 322 26.36 15.24 -10.17
CA LEU A 322 25.47 16.10 -10.95
C LEU A 322 25.56 17.57 -10.54
N GLY A 323 25.66 17.87 -9.24
CA GLY A 323 25.86 19.22 -8.74
C GLY A 323 27.22 19.82 -9.15
N ILE A 324 28.28 19.02 -9.16
CA ILE A 324 29.61 19.43 -9.66
C ILE A 324 29.57 19.68 -11.18
N LEU A 325 28.89 18.84 -11.95
CA LEU A 325 28.71 19.03 -13.39
C LEU A 325 27.89 20.28 -13.71
N ALA A 326 26.82 20.51 -12.95
CA ALA A 326 26.00 21.72 -13.01
C ALA A 326 26.84 22.97 -12.72
N PHE A 327 27.78 22.90 -11.78
CA PHE A 327 28.68 24.01 -11.46
C PHE A 327 29.63 24.35 -12.62
N LYS A 328 30.15 23.36 -13.35
CA LYS A 328 31.14 23.57 -14.40
C LYS A 328 30.62 24.25 -15.67
N SER A 329 29.31 24.23 -15.91
CA SER A 329 28.72 24.82 -17.11
C SER A 329 27.36 25.43 -16.79
N SER A 330 27.24 26.74 -17.01
CA SER A 330 26.00 27.49 -16.72
C SER A 330 24.77 26.91 -17.44
N ARG A 331 24.91 26.51 -18.72
CA ARG A 331 23.82 25.91 -19.50
C ARG A 331 23.44 24.51 -18.99
N LEU A 332 24.43 23.66 -18.71
CA LEU A 332 24.16 22.33 -18.14
C LEU A 332 23.58 22.43 -16.73
N GLY A 333 24.01 23.42 -15.95
CA GLY A 333 23.49 23.67 -14.61
C GLY A 333 22.00 24.02 -14.63
N GLN A 334 21.58 24.93 -15.51
CA GLN A 334 20.16 25.25 -15.70
C GLN A 334 19.34 24.02 -16.11
N LEU A 335 19.88 23.20 -17.04
CA LEU A 335 19.21 21.99 -17.48
C LEU A 335 19.07 20.95 -16.36
N ILE A 336 20.17 20.62 -15.65
CA ILE A 336 20.19 19.63 -14.58
C ILE A 336 19.24 20.06 -13.45
N LEU A 337 19.33 21.31 -12.99
CA LEU A 337 18.45 21.83 -11.94
C LEU A 337 17.00 21.89 -12.39
N GLY A 338 16.74 22.19 -13.67
CA GLY A 338 15.41 22.17 -14.26
C GLY A 338 14.79 20.77 -14.28
N ILE A 339 15.53 19.75 -14.74
CA ILE A 339 15.07 18.36 -14.79
C ILE A 339 14.81 17.84 -13.37
N VAL A 340 15.79 17.99 -12.48
CA VAL A 340 15.66 17.49 -11.11
C VAL A 340 14.57 18.24 -10.35
N GLY A 341 14.40 19.54 -10.63
CA GLY A 341 13.29 20.35 -10.12
C GLY A 341 11.93 19.85 -10.60
N MET A 342 11.80 19.57 -11.90
CA MET A 342 10.58 19.01 -12.49
C MET A 342 10.20 17.65 -11.89
N ILE A 343 11.17 16.80 -11.59
CA ILE A 343 10.91 15.51 -10.94
C ILE A 343 10.24 15.72 -9.57
N GLN A 344 10.71 16.70 -8.78
CA GLN A 344 10.16 16.97 -7.45
C GLN A 344 8.78 17.64 -7.48
N THR A 345 8.36 18.25 -8.60
CA THR A 345 7.01 18.82 -8.72
C THR A 345 5.92 17.79 -9.00
N ILE A 346 6.29 16.59 -9.49
CA ILE A 346 5.33 15.50 -9.69
C ILE A 346 4.92 14.97 -8.32
N PRO A 347 3.62 14.91 -7.97
CA PRO A 347 3.16 14.41 -6.66
C PRO A 347 3.76 13.05 -6.30
N SER A 348 4.14 12.86 -5.03
CA SER A 348 4.90 11.67 -4.60
C SER A 348 4.13 10.38 -4.81
N LEU A 349 2.83 10.43 -4.55
CA LEU A 349 1.89 9.36 -4.84
C LEU A 349 1.88 8.98 -6.33
N ALA A 350 1.91 9.97 -7.23
CA ALA A 350 1.91 9.72 -8.66
C ALA A 350 3.19 9.05 -9.14
N ILE A 351 4.36 9.47 -8.62
CA ILE A 351 5.64 8.80 -8.92
C ILE A 351 5.61 7.35 -8.43
N LEU A 352 5.13 7.09 -7.21
CA LEU A 352 5.04 5.72 -6.67
C LEU A 352 4.18 4.81 -7.55
N VAL A 353 2.99 5.28 -7.96
CA VAL A 353 2.10 4.52 -8.85
C VAL A 353 2.74 4.32 -10.23
N PHE A 354 3.43 5.32 -10.76
CA PHE A 354 4.14 5.24 -12.04
C PHE A 354 5.31 4.25 -12.02
N MET A 355 5.91 3.98 -10.85
CA MET A 355 6.95 2.96 -10.73
C MET A 355 6.40 1.53 -10.82
N ILE A 356 5.11 1.30 -10.57
CA ILE A 356 4.54 -0.07 -10.54
C ILE A 356 4.70 -0.80 -11.88
N PRO A 357 4.31 -0.21 -13.05
CA PRO A 357 4.51 -0.88 -14.33
C PRO A 357 5.99 -1.15 -14.64
N LEU A 358 6.90 -0.31 -14.16
CA LEU A 358 8.33 -0.38 -14.49
C LEU A 358 9.09 -1.37 -13.60
N LEU A 359 8.86 -1.31 -12.28
CA LEU A 359 9.67 -1.99 -11.26
C LEU A 359 8.88 -2.98 -10.42
N GLY A 360 7.56 -3.04 -10.57
CA GLY A 360 6.69 -3.93 -9.80
C GLY A 360 6.26 -3.30 -8.49
N ILE A 361 6.02 -4.15 -7.48
CA ILE A 361 5.49 -3.75 -6.17
C ILE A 361 6.55 -4.00 -5.09
N GLY A 362 6.48 -3.26 -3.98
CA GLY A 362 7.31 -3.46 -2.79
C GLY A 362 8.44 -2.44 -2.68
N ASN A 363 9.58 -2.88 -2.16
CA ASN A 363 10.66 -1.97 -1.74
C ASN A 363 11.33 -1.26 -2.91
N LEU A 364 11.53 -1.94 -4.04
CA LEU A 364 12.28 -1.41 -5.18
C LEU A 364 11.64 -0.13 -5.81
N PRO A 365 10.34 -0.12 -6.18
CA PRO A 365 9.70 1.09 -6.68
C PRO A 365 9.69 2.23 -5.65
N ALA A 366 9.53 1.92 -4.36
CA ALA A 366 9.59 2.91 -3.30
C ALA A 366 10.99 3.54 -3.19
N ILE A 367 12.04 2.72 -3.17
CA ILE A 367 13.44 3.19 -3.15
C ILE A 367 13.72 4.07 -4.37
N ALA A 368 13.24 3.71 -5.56
CA ALA A 368 13.41 4.50 -6.77
C ALA A 368 12.71 5.87 -6.66
N ALA A 369 11.47 5.91 -6.19
CA ALA A 369 10.74 7.16 -5.96
C ALA A 369 11.43 8.05 -4.94
N LEU A 370 11.85 7.49 -3.80
CA LEU A 370 12.56 8.20 -2.73
C LEU A 370 13.93 8.73 -3.20
N PHE A 371 14.64 7.96 -4.02
CA PHE A 371 15.88 8.37 -4.67
C PHE A 371 15.65 9.61 -5.52
N LEU A 372 14.65 9.58 -6.41
CA LEU A 372 14.30 10.70 -7.29
C LEU A 372 13.96 11.98 -6.52
N TYR A 373 13.17 11.84 -5.44
CA TYR A 373 12.82 12.95 -4.57
C TYR A 373 14.00 13.54 -3.79
N SER A 374 14.99 12.72 -3.48
CA SER A 374 16.18 13.12 -2.74
C SER A 374 17.21 13.87 -3.60
N LEU A 375 17.05 13.89 -4.93
CA LEU A 375 18.02 14.48 -5.84
C LEU A 375 18.11 16.01 -5.71
N LEU A 376 16.98 16.72 -5.73
CA LEU A 376 16.99 18.19 -5.86
C LEU A 376 17.75 18.89 -4.73
N PRO A 377 17.48 18.60 -3.45
CA PRO A 377 18.16 19.31 -2.38
C PRO A 377 19.68 19.08 -2.41
N ILE A 378 20.14 17.87 -2.73
CA ILE A 378 21.58 17.55 -2.79
C ILE A 378 22.24 18.22 -4.02
N VAL A 379 21.65 18.10 -5.21
CA VAL A 379 22.18 18.72 -6.43
C VAL A 379 22.24 20.24 -6.27
N ARG A 380 21.14 20.85 -5.79
CA ARG A 380 21.03 22.31 -5.64
C ARG A 380 22.03 22.85 -4.62
N ASN A 381 22.15 22.21 -3.45
CA ASN A 381 23.10 22.68 -2.44
C ASN A 381 24.56 22.42 -2.83
N THR A 382 24.85 21.36 -3.59
CA THR A 382 26.19 21.15 -4.16
C THR A 382 26.52 22.25 -5.17
N TYR A 383 25.58 22.59 -6.07
CA TYR A 383 25.75 23.66 -7.05
C TYR A 383 25.94 25.03 -6.40
N VAL A 384 25.10 25.40 -5.43
CA VAL A 384 25.16 26.68 -4.72
C VAL A 384 26.44 26.77 -3.87
N GLY A 385 26.75 25.73 -3.10
CA GLY A 385 27.93 25.71 -2.24
C GLY A 385 29.24 25.83 -3.00
N LEU A 386 29.29 25.28 -4.22
CA LEU A 386 30.40 25.55 -5.12
C LEU A 386 30.35 27.01 -5.59
N HIS A 387 29.23 27.52 -6.11
CA HIS A 387 29.14 28.90 -6.61
C HIS A 387 29.49 29.98 -5.57
N GLU A 388 29.22 29.76 -4.29
CA GLU A 388 29.51 30.71 -3.19
C GLU A 388 31.01 30.87 -2.87
N ILE A 389 31.87 29.98 -3.37
CA ILE A 389 33.32 30.09 -3.17
C ILE A 389 33.86 31.30 -3.92
N SER A 390 34.64 32.15 -3.24
CA SER A 390 35.15 33.39 -3.81
C SER A 390 35.98 33.16 -5.08
N PRO A 391 35.79 33.99 -6.13
CA PRO A 391 36.60 33.90 -7.35
C PRO A 391 38.11 34.01 -7.08
N GLN A 392 38.51 34.84 -6.12
CA GLN A 392 39.92 35.09 -5.80
C GLN A 392 40.63 33.84 -5.28
N LEU A 393 39.94 32.99 -4.50
CA LEU A 393 40.50 31.72 -4.03
C LEU A 393 40.75 30.75 -5.19
N ARG A 394 39.85 30.76 -6.19
CA ARG A 394 39.98 29.91 -7.39
C ARG A 394 41.08 30.39 -8.32
N GLU A 395 41.16 31.70 -8.53
CA GLU A 395 42.21 32.33 -9.34
C GLU A 395 43.59 32.09 -8.71
N SER A 396 43.70 32.22 -7.38
CA SER A 396 44.93 31.91 -6.65
C SER A 396 45.35 30.45 -6.82
N ALA A 397 44.41 29.51 -6.67
CA ALA A 397 44.68 28.08 -6.89
C ALA A 397 45.13 27.79 -8.34
N GLN A 398 44.54 28.48 -9.30
CA GLN A 398 44.90 28.36 -10.72
C GLN A 398 46.28 28.95 -11.01
N ALA A 399 46.63 30.09 -10.40
CA ALA A 399 47.95 30.70 -10.51
C ALA A 399 49.07 29.81 -9.92
N LEU A 400 48.75 29.02 -8.88
CA LEU A 400 49.64 28.00 -8.32
C LEU A 400 49.75 26.73 -9.20
N GLY A 401 49.07 26.67 -10.34
CA GLY A 401 49.15 25.56 -11.29
C GLY A 401 48.37 24.30 -10.88
N LEU A 402 47.42 24.40 -9.94
CA LEU A 402 46.61 23.25 -9.53
C LEU A 402 45.69 22.80 -10.68
N PRO A 403 45.73 21.51 -11.09
CA PRO A 403 44.81 21.00 -12.10
C PRO A 403 43.37 20.99 -11.57
N SER A 404 42.38 21.07 -12.48
CA SER A 404 40.96 21.20 -12.12
C SER A 404 40.45 20.15 -11.14
N MET A 405 40.95 18.91 -11.22
CA MET A 405 40.58 17.84 -10.27
C MET A 405 41.24 18.00 -8.90
N ALA A 406 42.46 18.52 -8.83
CA ALA A 406 43.12 18.83 -7.56
C ALA A 406 42.43 20.03 -6.88
N ARG A 407 42.12 21.08 -7.65
CA ARG A 407 41.35 22.23 -7.15
C ARG A 407 39.99 21.79 -6.60
N LEU A 408 39.27 20.93 -7.33
CA LEU A 408 37.99 20.39 -6.89
C LEU A 408 38.10 19.60 -5.57
N ARG A 409 39.04 18.65 -5.49
CA ARG A 409 39.16 17.75 -4.33
C ARG A 409 39.75 18.42 -3.09
N LEU A 410 40.73 19.32 -3.26
CA LEU A 410 41.51 19.89 -2.16
C LEU A 410 40.98 21.25 -1.68
N ILE A 411 40.24 21.97 -2.53
CA ILE A 411 39.78 23.34 -2.23
C ILE A 411 38.27 23.44 -2.35
N GLU A 412 37.70 23.13 -3.51
CA GLU A 412 36.28 23.44 -3.76
C GLU A 412 35.34 22.55 -2.93
N LEU A 413 35.53 21.22 -2.91
CA LEU A 413 34.71 20.31 -2.09
C LEU A 413 34.89 20.56 -0.58
N PRO A 414 36.11 20.74 -0.04
CA PRO A 414 36.30 21.09 1.37
C PRO A 414 35.77 22.47 1.78
N LEU A 415 35.50 23.38 0.84
CA LEU A 415 34.82 24.65 1.15
C LEU A 415 33.29 24.52 1.01
N ALA A 416 32.81 23.73 0.03
CA ALA A 416 31.39 23.53 -0.24
C ALA A 416 30.71 22.50 0.67
N TYR A 417 31.46 21.67 1.42
CA TYR A 417 30.91 20.53 2.19
C TYR A 417 29.78 20.92 3.15
N ARG A 418 29.78 22.13 3.74
CA ARG A 418 28.68 22.59 4.60
C ARG A 418 27.37 22.66 3.85
N SER A 419 27.40 23.27 2.66
CA SER A 419 26.23 23.35 1.80
C SER A 419 25.83 21.95 1.35
N ILE A 420 26.79 21.13 0.90
CA ILE A 420 26.51 19.73 0.49
C ILE A 420 25.83 18.95 1.63
N LEU A 421 26.35 19.03 2.86
CA LEU A 421 25.77 18.40 4.04
C LEU A 421 24.36 18.94 4.36
N ALA A 422 24.13 20.24 4.24
CA ALA A 422 22.79 20.83 4.39
C ALA A 422 21.80 20.28 3.35
N GLY A 423 22.26 20.06 2.12
CA GLY A 423 21.49 19.39 1.07
C GLY A 423 21.15 17.93 1.42
N ILE A 424 22.14 17.17 1.89
CA ILE A 424 21.95 15.78 2.32
C ILE A 424 20.99 15.70 3.52
N LYS A 425 21.15 16.57 4.51
CA LYS A 425 20.28 16.70 5.68
C LYS A 425 18.83 16.96 5.25
N THR A 426 18.63 17.94 4.36
CA THR A 426 17.30 18.29 3.84
C THR A 426 16.67 17.10 3.10
N SER A 427 17.43 16.44 2.22
CA SER A 427 16.96 15.24 1.54
C SER A 427 16.65 14.10 2.50
N ALA A 428 17.46 13.88 3.53
CA ALA A 428 17.21 12.82 4.52
C ALA A 428 15.88 13.04 5.27
N ILE A 429 15.60 14.28 5.70
CA ILE A 429 14.35 14.62 6.40
C ILE A 429 13.15 14.42 5.47
N ILE A 430 13.21 14.92 4.23
CA ILE A 430 12.15 14.73 3.24
C ILE A 430 11.94 13.24 2.96
N ASN A 431 13.02 12.48 2.76
CA ASN A 431 12.99 11.06 2.45
C ASN A 431 12.34 10.24 3.58
N ILE A 432 12.64 10.52 4.85
CA ILE A 432 11.97 9.85 5.99
C ILE A 432 10.46 10.09 5.96
N GLY A 433 10.02 11.32 5.69
CA GLY A 433 8.61 11.67 5.59
C GLY A 433 7.93 11.00 4.41
N THR A 434 8.50 11.11 3.21
CA THR A 434 7.92 10.55 1.99
C THR A 434 7.96 9.02 1.96
N ALA A 435 8.90 8.37 2.66
CA ALA A 435 8.98 6.91 2.77
C ALA A 435 7.73 6.29 3.39
N THR A 436 6.98 7.04 4.20
CA THR A 436 5.69 6.59 4.75
C THR A 436 4.67 6.29 3.65
N LEU A 437 4.77 6.94 2.49
CA LEU A 437 3.90 6.67 1.34
C LEU A 437 4.26 5.37 0.63
N GLY A 438 5.45 4.81 0.85
CA GLY A 438 5.88 3.52 0.26
C GLY A 438 4.98 2.35 0.66
N ALA A 439 4.29 2.44 1.80
CA ALA A 439 3.33 1.44 2.23
C ALA A 439 2.15 1.28 1.26
N LEU A 440 1.78 2.33 0.50
CA LEU A 440 0.72 2.26 -0.53
C LEU A 440 1.04 1.30 -1.68
N ILE A 441 2.33 0.97 -1.86
CA ILE A 441 2.79 0.03 -2.87
C ILE A 441 3.50 -1.16 -2.23
N GLY A 442 3.19 -1.46 -0.96
CA GLY A 442 3.68 -2.65 -0.26
C GLY A 442 5.13 -2.59 0.21
N ALA A 443 5.76 -1.41 0.28
CA ALA A 443 7.15 -1.29 0.72
C ALA A 443 7.36 -1.40 2.26
N GLY A 444 6.27 -1.35 3.03
CA GLY A 444 6.35 -1.51 4.49
C GLY A 444 6.70 -0.22 5.25
N GLY A 445 7.36 -0.40 6.40
CA GLY A 445 7.79 0.69 7.27
C GLY A 445 6.65 1.40 8.01
N TYR A 446 6.93 2.58 8.56
CA TYR A 446 5.97 3.32 9.38
C TYR A 446 4.69 3.75 8.63
N GLY A 447 4.68 3.69 7.30
CA GLY A 447 3.49 3.92 6.50
C GLY A 447 2.38 2.91 6.73
N GLN A 448 2.71 1.63 6.97
CA GLN A 448 1.72 0.57 7.13
C GLN A 448 0.71 0.86 8.27
N PRO A 449 1.14 1.10 9.52
CA PRO A 449 0.20 1.39 10.60
C PRO A 449 -0.61 2.68 10.35
N ILE A 450 -0.06 3.68 9.64
CA ILE A 450 -0.80 4.90 9.27
C ILE A 450 -1.96 4.55 8.33
N LEU A 451 -1.70 3.81 7.26
CA LEU A 451 -2.73 3.44 6.28
C LEU A 451 -3.78 2.49 6.88
N THR A 452 -3.32 1.48 7.61
CA THR A 452 -4.20 0.56 8.33
C THR A 452 -5.08 1.32 9.34
N GLY A 453 -4.51 2.26 10.09
CA GLY A 453 -5.23 3.07 11.07
C GLY A 453 -6.27 4.00 10.43
N ILE A 454 -5.95 4.63 9.29
CA ILE A 454 -6.91 5.46 8.54
C ILE A 454 -8.10 4.61 8.09
N ARG A 455 -7.86 3.42 7.54
CA ARG A 455 -8.94 2.55 7.07
C ARG A 455 -9.81 2.05 8.21
N LEU A 456 -9.18 1.62 9.30
CA LEU A 456 -9.89 1.05 10.44
C LEU A 456 -10.48 2.15 11.33
N ASP A 457 -10.32 3.43 11.02
CA ASP A 457 -10.67 4.54 11.91
C ASP A 457 -10.12 4.32 13.34
N ASP A 458 -8.82 4.05 13.41
CA ASP A 458 -8.09 3.76 14.63
C ASP A 458 -6.94 4.76 14.80
N MET A 459 -7.20 5.77 15.63
CA MET A 459 -6.23 6.83 15.93
C MET A 459 -4.96 6.27 16.59
N SER A 460 -5.06 5.20 17.40
CA SER A 460 -3.90 4.59 18.04
C SER A 460 -2.94 4.01 17.00
N LEU A 461 -3.47 3.31 16.00
CA LEU A 461 -2.67 2.78 14.90
C LEU A 461 -2.05 3.89 14.04
N ILE A 462 -2.78 4.97 13.75
CA ILE A 462 -2.24 6.13 13.03
C ILE A 462 -1.02 6.70 13.78
N LEU A 463 -1.17 6.90 15.09
CA LEU A 463 -0.10 7.45 15.93
C LEU A 463 1.11 6.49 16.07
N GLN A 464 0.88 5.18 16.07
CA GLN A 464 1.96 4.17 16.09
C GLN A 464 2.87 4.22 14.86
N GLY A 465 2.41 4.76 13.73
CA GLY A 465 3.28 5.05 12.58
C GLY A 465 3.78 6.49 12.53
N ALA A 466 2.89 7.45 12.77
CA ALA A 466 3.18 8.87 12.61
C ALA A 466 4.19 9.40 13.66
N ILE A 467 4.05 9.01 14.93
CA ILE A 467 4.95 9.48 16.00
C ILE A 467 6.38 8.93 15.78
N PRO A 468 6.60 7.61 15.58
CA PRO A 468 7.95 7.11 15.32
C PRO A 468 8.59 7.69 14.05
N ALA A 469 7.81 7.93 13.00
CA ALA A 469 8.31 8.59 11.79
C ALA A 469 8.78 10.03 12.07
N ALA A 470 7.98 10.82 12.82
CA ALA A 470 8.32 12.19 13.21
C ALA A 470 9.54 12.22 14.14
N VAL A 471 9.59 11.34 15.14
CA VAL A 471 10.73 11.19 16.05
C VAL A 471 11.99 10.80 15.27
N LEU A 472 11.90 9.85 14.34
CA LEU A 472 13.03 9.46 13.50
C LEU A 472 13.54 10.62 12.66
N ALA A 473 12.65 11.43 12.07
CA ALA A 473 13.04 12.62 11.33
C ALA A 473 13.78 13.65 12.21
N LEU A 474 13.30 13.89 13.42
CA LEU A 474 13.94 14.78 14.39
C LEU A 474 15.30 14.24 14.88
N LEU A 475 15.38 12.93 15.14
CA LEU A 475 16.64 12.28 15.52
C LEU A 475 17.67 12.40 14.40
N VAL A 476 17.29 12.13 13.16
CA VAL A 476 18.19 12.28 12.01
C VAL A 476 18.59 13.75 11.82
N GLN A 477 17.67 14.69 11.98
CA GLN A 477 17.98 16.12 11.97
C GLN A 477 19.04 16.49 13.02
N GLY A 478 18.85 16.05 14.27
CA GLY A 478 19.80 16.29 15.36
C GLY A 478 21.16 15.61 15.14
N LEU A 479 21.17 14.39 14.59
CA LEU A 479 22.40 13.68 14.22
C LEU A 479 23.20 14.44 13.16
N PHE A 480 22.55 15.00 12.14
CA PHE A 480 23.22 15.84 11.16
C PHE A 480 23.77 17.13 11.78
N GLU A 481 23.05 17.77 12.71
CA GLU A 481 23.54 18.98 13.40
C GLU A 481 24.75 18.70 14.29
N LEU A 482 24.78 17.53 14.95
CA LEU A 482 25.94 17.08 15.72
C LEU A 482 27.12 16.75 14.81
N ALA A 483 26.86 16.05 13.69
CA ALA A 483 27.88 15.72 12.69
C ALA A 483 28.47 16.99 12.07
N GLU A 484 27.64 17.99 11.78
CA GLU A 484 28.09 19.31 11.33
C GLU A 484 29.06 19.92 12.35
N ARG A 485 28.75 19.94 13.66
CA ARG A 485 29.65 20.50 14.68
C ARG A 485 31.02 19.81 14.75
N GLY A 486 31.08 18.50 14.47
CA GLY A 486 32.30 17.70 14.54
C GLY A 486 33.14 17.70 13.26
N ILE A 487 32.48 17.63 12.09
CA ILE A 487 33.14 17.57 10.78
C ILE A 487 33.61 18.95 10.32
N VAL A 488 32.89 19.98 10.72
CA VAL A 488 33.20 21.35 10.35
C VAL A 488 34.37 21.88 11.18
N PRO A 489 35.55 22.18 10.58
CA PRO A 489 36.68 22.73 11.32
C PRO A 489 36.33 24.07 11.97
N LYS A 490 36.82 24.29 13.21
CA LYS A 490 36.56 25.51 14.00
C LYS A 490 36.86 26.82 13.23
N GLY A 491 37.83 26.80 12.31
CA GLY A 491 38.20 27.95 11.47
C GLY A 491 37.12 28.38 10.46
N LEU A 492 36.25 27.47 10.04
CA LEU A 492 35.08 27.81 9.22
C LEU A 492 33.87 28.20 10.09
N GLN A 493 33.85 27.85 11.40
CA GLN A 493 32.74 28.13 12.34
C GLN A 493 32.66 29.62 12.73
N VAL A 494 33.48 30.47 12.11
CA VAL A 494 33.54 31.89 12.40
C VAL A 494 32.33 32.62 11.79
N LYS A 495 31.31 32.77 12.63
CA LYS A 495 30.28 33.83 12.70
C LYS A 495 29.56 34.24 11.40
N SER A 496 28.38 33.69 11.18
CA SER A 496 27.22 34.54 10.85
C SER A 496 26.62 35.00 12.19
N ARG A 497 26.98 36.19 12.64
CA ARG A 497 26.18 36.91 13.64
C ARG A 497 25.10 37.67 12.92
#